data_AF-A0A5A9XNZ4-F1
#
_entry.id   AF-A0A5A9XNZ4-F1
#
_cell.length_a   1.000
_cell.length_b   1.000
_cell.length_c   1.000
_cell.angle_alpha   90.00
_cell.angle_beta   90.00
_cell.angle_gamma   90.00
#
_symmetry.space_group_name_H-M   'P 1'
#
loop_
_entity.id
_entity.type
_entity.pdbx_description
1 polymer ?
#
loop_
_entity_poly.entity_id
_entity_poly.type
_entity_poly.pdbx_seq_one_letter_code
_entity_poly.pdbx_strand_id
1 'polypeptide(L)'
;MERIESINPERIIWCCADYGITVGRLASEVGIAPASIERVLDGEDGVTFNQLRKIADFFGRGVLFFLEPGPVDEAQVHTPQFRTLSNQKPELSASLKQLIERVEKQRAVYLSLREDLDEAEQVPFNPPELNRKSPQEAARIARMWLGLADENHFDTYRLAVEARGVLVFRSNGYNGKWQIPKQNPILGFTLYDLTCPVIVIKKLSGEPRQAFTLMHELGHLLLHKSSSIDDEHDFLSHEGRERDANAFAGHLLVPDDFLAKIRDAGRPNDVSLYDEWLGRQRKAWGVSGEVILRRLLDAGRLTQGQYTAYRQWRAKLPIQEGEGNRQYRHREPMHLFGDTFVRTVLDALNAHHITLAKASTYLDSLKIKDLHQLENYYAGL
;
A
#
# COMPACT_ATOMS: atom_id res chain seq x y z
N MET A 1 26.57 22.23 25.98
CA MET A 1 25.43 22.41 25.06
C MET A 1 24.22 22.66 25.92
N GLU A 2 23.40 23.63 25.54
CA GLU A 2 22.16 23.95 26.23
C GLU A 2 21.20 22.75 26.19
N ARG A 3 20.58 22.46 27.34
CA ARG A 3 19.67 21.33 27.51
C ARG A 3 18.24 21.84 27.59
N ILE A 4 17.34 21.13 26.93
CA ILE A 4 15.91 21.39 26.96
C ILE A 4 15.36 20.61 28.16
N GLU A 5 14.94 21.33 29.19
CA GLU A 5 14.42 20.74 30.44
C GLU A 5 12.90 20.51 30.40
N SER A 6 12.17 21.22 29.53
CA SER A 6 10.71 21.13 29.41
C SER A 6 10.24 19.94 28.55
N ILE A 7 10.90 18.79 28.66
CA ILE A 7 10.50 17.57 27.95
C ILE A 7 9.34 16.94 28.71
N ASN A 8 8.35 16.43 27.99
CA ASN A 8 7.24 15.66 28.55
C ASN A 8 7.56 14.14 28.49
N PRO A 9 7.89 13.50 29.62
CA PRO A 9 8.20 12.07 29.69
C PRO A 9 7.05 11.17 29.27
N GLU A 10 5.81 11.53 29.62
CA GLU A 10 4.62 10.72 29.36
C GLU A 10 4.43 10.49 27.87
N ARG A 11 4.79 11.48 27.05
CA ARG A 11 4.70 11.38 25.59
C ARG A 11 5.79 10.48 24.99
N ILE A 12 6.99 10.45 25.58
CA ILE A 12 8.04 9.48 25.19
C ILE A 12 7.58 8.06 25.55
N ILE A 13 7.06 7.88 26.77
CA ILE A 13 6.54 6.59 27.24
C ILE A 13 5.38 6.12 26.34
N TRP A 14 4.46 7.02 26.01
CA TRP A 14 3.36 6.74 25.10
C TRP A 14 3.88 6.31 23.72
N CYS A 15 4.84 7.02 23.13
CA CYS A 15 5.43 6.64 21.85
C CYS A 15 6.12 5.25 21.91
N CYS A 16 6.83 4.94 23.00
CA CYS A 16 7.41 3.62 23.21
C CYS A 16 6.33 2.52 23.23
N ALA A 17 5.23 2.75 23.95
CA ALA A 17 4.10 1.83 24.02
C ALA A 17 3.43 1.66 22.65
N ASP A 18 3.15 2.77 21.95
CA ASP A 18 2.60 2.77 20.61
C ASP A 18 3.50 2.02 19.61
N TYR A 19 4.81 2.14 19.73
CA TYR A 19 5.77 1.43 18.87
C TYR A 19 6.06 -0.01 19.32
N GLY A 20 5.52 -0.44 20.47
CA GLY A 20 5.80 -1.76 21.05
C GLY A 20 7.27 -1.98 21.43
N ILE A 21 7.97 -0.91 21.85
CA ILE A 21 9.38 -0.96 22.24
C ILE A 21 9.59 -0.52 23.69
N THR A 22 10.69 -0.98 24.27
CA THR A 22 11.12 -0.50 25.59
C THR A 22 11.91 0.80 25.46
N VAL A 23 11.97 1.56 26.55
CA VAL A 23 12.82 2.76 26.65
C VAL A 23 14.29 2.43 26.41
N GLY A 24 14.77 1.27 26.91
CA GLY A 24 16.13 0.82 26.65
C GLY A 24 16.40 0.54 25.16
N ARG A 25 15.41 -0.01 24.44
CA ARG A 25 15.51 -0.16 22.99
C ARG A 25 15.53 1.19 22.29
N LEU A 26 14.68 2.13 22.68
CA LEU A 26 14.72 3.51 22.16
C LEU A 26 16.13 4.10 22.32
N ALA A 27 16.70 4.03 23.53
CA ALA A 27 18.03 4.55 23.84
C ALA A 27 19.11 4.01 22.89
N SER A 28 19.09 2.69 22.64
CA SER A 28 19.98 2.02 21.69
C SER A 28 19.79 2.54 20.26
N GLU A 29 18.55 2.60 19.77
CA GLU A 29 18.22 3.00 18.40
C GLU A 29 18.59 4.47 18.11
N VAL A 30 18.41 5.38 19.07
CA VAL A 30 18.77 6.81 18.90
C VAL A 30 20.22 7.12 19.30
N GLY A 31 20.95 6.14 19.83
CA GLY A 31 22.34 6.30 20.29
C GLY A 31 22.45 7.28 21.46
N ILE A 32 21.56 7.17 22.44
CA ILE A 32 21.59 7.89 23.71
C ILE A 32 21.82 6.86 24.82
N ALA A 33 22.64 7.20 25.83
CA ALA A 33 22.88 6.28 26.94
C ALA A 33 21.55 5.99 27.68
N PRO A 34 21.22 4.72 27.99
CA PRO A 34 19.97 4.36 28.68
C PRO A 34 19.73 5.18 29.94
N ALA A 35 20.75 5.33 30.80
CA ALA A 35 20.67 6.12 32.02
C ALA A 35 20.34 7.61 31.76
N SER A 36 20.73 8.15 30.59
CA SER A 36 20.37 9.53 30.23
C SER A 36 18.90 9.65 29.83
N ILE A 37 18.31 8.64 29.18
CA ILE A 37 16.87 8.64 28.90
C ILE A 37 16.09 8.43 30.20
N GLU A 38 16.53 7.54 31.09
CA GLU A 38 15.88 7.32 32.39
C GLU A 38 15.78 8.61 33.20
N ARG A 39 16.88 9.37 33.37
CA ARG A 39 16.84 10.67 34.06
C ARG A 39 15.91 11.69 33.41
N VAL A 40 15.80 11.67 32.08
CA VAL A 40 14.84 12.53 31.36
C VAL A 40 13.42 12.12 31.67
N LEU A 41 13.15 10.81 31.79
CA LEU A 41 11.84 10.30 32.15
C LEU A 41 11.47 10.60 33.60
N ASP A 42 12.45 10.60 34.50
CA ASP A 42 12.28 10.96 35.91
C ASP A 42 12.18 12.49 36.13
N GLY A 43 12.36 13.29 35.08
CA GLY A 43 12.34 14.75 35.14
C GLY A 43 13.58 15.36 35.80
N GLU A 44 14.65 14.57 35.97
CA GLU A 44 15.90 14.97 36.63
C GLU A 44 16.91 15.63 35.69
N ASP A 45 16.73 15.49 34.37
CA ASP A 45 17.64 16.07 33.37
C ASP A 45 16.94 16.38 32.04
N GLY A 46 17.55 17.25 31.26
CA GLY A 46 17.12 17.58 29.90
C GLY A 46 17.95 16.86 28.82
N VAL A 47 17.48 16.94 27.58
CA VAL A 47 18.25 16.50 26.41
C VAL A 47 18.68 17.70 25.56
N THR A 48 19.75 17.55 24.80
CA THR A 48 20.11 18.54 23.78
C THR A 48 19.08 18.54 22.65
N PHE A 49 18.93 19.66 21.93
CA PHE A 49 18.04 19.72 20.77
C PHE A 49 18.31 18.60 19.75
N ASN A 50 19.58 18.26 19.52
CA ASN A 50 19.96 17.16 18.62
C ASN A 50 19.47 15.79 19.11
N GLN A 51 19.51 15.54 20.41
CA GLN A 51 18.96 14.31 21.00
C GLN A 51 17.44 14.28 20.88
N LEU A 52 16.77 15.40 21.16
CA LEU A 52 15.32 15.52 21.04
C LEU A 52 14.88 15.31 19.59
N ARG A 53 15.62 15.88 18.63
CA ARG A 53 15.38 15.67 17.21
C ARG A 53 15.53 14.21 16.82
N LYS A 54 16.54 13.49 17.32
CA LYS A 54 16.69 12.05 17.05
C LYS A 54 15.50 11.23 17.59
N ILE A 55 15.02 11.53 18.80
CA ILE A 55 13.83 10.89 19.38
C ILE A 55 12.61 11.18 18.50
N ALA A 56 12.44 12.44 18.11
CA ALA A 56 11.33 12.88 17.27
C ALA A 56 11.34 12.23 15.89
N ASP A 57 12.51 12.19 15.22
CA ASP A 57 12.70 11.54 13.93
C ASP A 57 12.43 10.03 14.03
N PHE A 58 12.89 9.37 15.09
CA PHE A 58 12.66 7.94 15.32
C PHE A 58 11.17 7.61 15.42
N PHE A 59 10.40 8.42 16.14
CA PHE A 59 8.95 8.26 16.27
C PHE A 59 8.14 8.94 15.15
N GLY A 60 8.78 9.59 14.18
CA GLY A 60 8.08 10.30 13.11
C GLY A 60 7.20 11.46 13.62
N ARG A 61 7.58 12.09 14.72
CA ARG A 61 6.89 13.22 15.37
C ARG A 61 7.70 14.50 15.26
N GLY A 62 7.05 15.65 15.44
CA GLY A 62 7.75 16.93 15.55
C GLY A 62 8.37 17.10 16.94
N VAL A 63 9.43 17.90 17.05
CA VAL A 63 10.06 18.19 18.35
C VAL A 63 9.07 18.78 19.36
N LEU A 64 8.16 19.64 18.90
CA LEU A 64 7.13 20.27 19.74
C LEU A 64 6.17 19.26 20.37
N PHE A 65 5.94 18.11 19.73
CA PHE A 65 5.10 17.04 20.28
C PHE A 65 5.59 16.60 21.67
N PHE A 66 6.92 16.55 21.88
CA PHE A 66 7.52 16.14 23.16
C PHE A 66 7.65 17.29 24.17
N LEU A 67 7.26 18.50 23.80
CA LEU A 67 7.26 19.69 24.67
C LEU A 67 5.85 20.11 25.08
N GLU A 68 4.82 19.60 24.39
CA GLU A 68 3.43 19.86 24.73
C GLU A 68 3.09 19.26 26.11
N PRO A 69 2.37 20.01 26.97
CA PRO A 69 1.98 19.53 28.28
C PRO A 69 0.86 18.48 28.21
N GLY A 70 0.82 17.61 29.22
CA GLY A 70 -0.24 16.61 29.40
C GLY A 70 -0.06 15.34 28.56
N PRO A 71 -0.91 14.33 28.80
CA PRO A 71 -0.86 13.05 28.11
C PRO A 71 -1.23 13.20 26.63
N VAL A 72 -0.86 12.21 25.83
CA VAL A 72 -1.23 12.16 24.41
C VAL A 72 -2.72 11.87 24.28
N ASP A 73 -3.43 12.72 23.53
CA ASP A 73 -4.75 12.36 22.99
C ASP A 73 -4.55 11.49 21.75
N GLU A 74 -4.68 10.17 21.92
CA GLU A 74 -4.52 9.20 20.84
C GLU A 74 -5.47 9.46 19.66
N ALA A 75 -6.64 10.06 19.92
CA ALA A 75 -7.61 10.36 18.87
C ALA A 75 -7.17 11.50 17.94
N GLN A 76 -6.28 12.38 18.42
CA GLN A 76 -5.66 13.46 17.65
C GLN A 76 -4.42 13.00 16.91
N VAL A 77 -3.73 11.98 17.43
CA VAL A 77 -2.50 11.46 16.82
C VAL A 77 -2.78 10.45 15.72
N HIS A 78 -3.69 9.51 15.97
CA HIS A 78 -4.01 8.42 15.06
C HIS A 78 -5.40 8.60 14.46
N THR A 79 -5.50 8.59 13.13
CA THR A 79 -6.79 8.70 12.43
C THR A 79 -7.69 7.48 12.71
N PRO A 80 -9.01 7.54 12.43
CA PRO A 80 -9.87 6.37 12.45
C PRO A 80 -9.38 5.22 11.54
N GLN A 81 -8.82 5.55 10.38
CA GLN A 81 -8.27 4.58 9.44
C GLN A 81 -7.05 3.89 10.03
N PHE A 82 -6.09 4.64 10.60
CA PHE A 82 -4.93 4.09 11.29
C PHE A 82 -5.37 3.14 12.41
N ARG A 83 -6.29 3.59 13.28
CA ARG A 83 -6.78 2.78 14.41
C ARG A 83 -7.47 1.50 13.94
N THR A 84 -8.17 1.55 12.81
CA THR A 84 -8.80 0.36 12.22
C THR A 84 -7.74 -0.67 11.84
N LEU A 85 -6.66 -0.24 11.16
CA LEU A 85 -5.56 -1.12 10.76
C LEU A 85 -4.79 -1.65 11.97
N SER A 86 -4.49 -0.81 12.96
CA SER A 86 -3.77 -1.22 14.16
C SER A 86 -4.59 -2.15 15.06
N ASN A 87 -5.92 -1.99 15.07
CA ASN A 87 -6.80 -2.91 15.79
C ASN A 87 -6.95 -4.26 15.06
N GLN A 88 -6.91 -4.25 13.72
CA GLN A 88 -6.89 -5.48 12.92
C GLN A 88 -5.57 -6.24 13.15
N LYS A 89 -4.44 -5.53 13.20
CA LYS A 89 -3.11 -6.11 13.47
C LYS A 89 -2.35 -5.33 14.54
N PRO A 90 -2.51 -5.69 15.83
CA PRO A 90 -1.81 -5.02 16.93
C PRO A 90 -0.28 -5.13 16.85
N GLU A 91 0.23 -6.17 16.20
CA GLU A 91 1.65 -6.51 16.07
C GLU A 91 2.38 -5.78 14.92
N LEU A 92 1.75 -4.78 14.29
CA LEU A 92 2.37 -3.99 13.22
C LEU A 92 3.70 -3.38 13.68
N SER A 93 4.74 -3.57 12.85
CA SER A 93 6.05 -2.99 13.12
C SER A 93 6.02 -1.45 13.06
N ALA A 94 6.89 -0.81 13.84
CA ALA A 94 7.08 0.64 13.84
C ALA A 94 7.22 1.24 12.42
N SER A 95 8.01 0.60 11.56
CA SER A 95 8.21 1.03 10.17
C SER A 95 6.92 1.02 9.33
N LEU A 96 6.00 0.09 9.62
CA LEU A 96 4.74 -0.04 8.91
C LEU A 96 3.71 0.95 9.43
N LYS A 97 3.67 1.20 10.74
CA LYS A 97 2.89 2.31 11.33
C LYS A 97 3.30 3.66 10.71
N GLN A 98 4.61 3.92 10.62
CA GLN A 98 5.12 5.12 9.94
C GLN A 98 4.78 5.17 8.45
N LEU A 99 4.71 4.01 7.77
CA LEU A 99 4.28 3.96 6.38
C LEU A 99 2.80 4.36 6.25
N ILE A 100 1.91 3.84 7.10
CA ILE A 100 0.49 4.18 7.11
C ILE A 100 0.31 5.70 7.29
N GLU A 101 0.93 6.29 8.31
CA GLU A 101 0.86 7.74 8.55
C GLU A 101 1.40 8.56 7.37
N ARG A 102 2.45 8.06 6.71
CA ARG A 102 3.02 8.74 5.54
C ARG A 102 2.08 8.69 4.34
N VAL A 103 1.37 7.58 4.16
CA VAL A 103 0.32 7.43 3.14
C VAL A 103 -0.82 8.41 3.41
N GLU A 104 -1.26 8.55 4.66
CA GLU A 104 -2.27 9.53 5.06
C GLU A 104 -1.83 10.96 4.80
N LYS A 105 -0.58 11.30 5.14
CA LYS A 105 0.01 12.61 4.83
C LYS A 105 0.03 12.89 3.32
N GLN A 106 0.40 11.91 2.50
CA GLN A 106 0.38 12.09 1.04
C GLN A 106 -1.03 12.21 0.47
N ARG A 107 -1.99 11.46 1.01
CA ARG A 107 -3.40 11.65 0.65
C ARG A 107 -3.87 13.07 0.99
N ALA A 108 -3.50 13.60 2.15
CA ALA A 108 -3.84 14.98 2.53
C ALA A 108 -3.19 16.01 1.61
N VAL A 109 -1.92 15.79 1.21
CA VAL A 109 -1.26 16.63 0.20
C VAL A 109 -2.02 16.58 -1.13
N TYR A 110 -2.39 15.40 -1.61
CA TYR A 110 -3.16 15.25 -2.85
C TYR A 110 -4.49 16.02 -2.81
N LEU A 111 -5.23 15.91 -1.71
CA LEU A 111 -6.49 16.65 -1.54
C LEU A 111 -6.27 18.17 -1.54
N SER A 112 -5.26 18.65 -0.82
CA SER A 112 -4.92 20.07 -0.79
C SER A 112 -4.53 20.60 -2.17
N LEU A 113 -3.76 19.83 -2.95
CA LEU A 113 -3.41 20.24 -4.32
C LEU A 113 -4.63 20.27 -5.23
N ARG A 114 -5.59 19.37 -5.02
CA ARG A 114 -6.82 19.34 -5.81
C ARG A 114 -7.74 20.53 -5.55
N GLU A 115 -7.77 21.06 -4.34
CA GLU A 115 -8.57 22.25 -3.99
C GLU A 115 -8.12 23.49 -4.78
N ASP A 116 -6.83 23.56 -5.11
CA ASP A 116 -6.24 24.65 -5.89
C ASP A 116 -6.38 24.46 -7.42
N LEU A 117 -6.79 23.26 -7.87
CA LEU A 117 -6.96 22.91 -9.29
C LEU A 117 -8.46 22.97 -9.71
N ASP A 118 -8.70 23.12 -11.01
CA ASP A 118 -10.07 23.26 -11.55
C ASP A 118 -10.97 22.06 -11.19
N GLU A 119 -12.18 22.33 -10.71
CA GLU A 119 -13.17 21.31 -10.33
C GLU A 119 -13.51 20.33 -11.47
N ALA A 120 -13.38 20.76 -12.72
CA ALA A 120 -13.63 19.92 -13.89
C ALA A 120 -12.60 18.80 -14.08
N GLU A 121 -11.41 18.94 -13.52
CA GLU A 121 -10.32 17.95 -13.61
C GLU A 121 -10.35 16.95 -12.45
N GLN A 122 -11.24 17.18 -11.48
CA GLN A 122 -11.36 16.36 -10.30
C GLN A 122 -12.13 15.06 -10.56
N VAL A 123 -11.48 13.92 -10.31
CA VAL A 123 -12.14 12.61 -10.33
C VAL A 123 -12.64 12.28 -8.91
N PRO A 124 -13.96 12.32 -8.65
CA PRO A 124 -14.50 11.90 -7.36
C PRO A 124 -14.55 10.37 -7.26
N PHE A 125 -14.34 9.85 -6.05
CA PHE A 125 -14.64 8.46 -5.75
C PHE A 125 -16.16 8.26 -5.68
N ASN A 126 -16.74 7.68 -6.74
CA ASN A 126 -18.17 7.36 -6.81
C ASN A 126 -18.35 5.86 -7.13
N PRO A 127 -18.26 4.98 -6.12
CA PRO A 127 -18.38 3.54 -6.32
C PRO A 127 -19.83 3.14 -6.64
N PRO A 128 -20.04 2.10 -7.47
CA PRO A 128 -21.37 1.58 -7.74
C PRO A 128 -22.01 0.97 -6.48
N GLU A 129 -23.33 0.90 -6.45
CA GLU A 129 -24.03 0.10 -5.45
C GLU A 129 -23.84 -1.39 -5.73
N LEU A 130 -23.31 -2.13 -4.75
CA LEU A 130 -22.97 -3.54 -4.88
C LEU A 130 -23.79 -4.40 -3.90
N ASN A 131 -24.24 -5.56 -4.39
CA ASN A 131 -24.79 -6.59 -3.53
C ASN A 131 -23.66 -7.33 -2.79
N ARG A 132 -23.42 -6.93 -1.54
CA ARG A 132 -22.40 -7.52 -0.67
C ARG A 132 -22.54 -9.03 -0.45
N LYS A 133 -23.74 -9.59 -0.64
CA LYS A 133 -24.00 -11.03 -0.49
C LYS A 133 -23.56 -11.85 -1.70
N SER A 134 -23.22 -11.22 -2.81
CA SER A 134 -22.77 -11.89 -4.02
C SER A 134 -21.47 -11.24 -4.53
N PRO A 135 -20.30 -11.71 -4.04
CA PRO A 135 -18.99 -11.23 -4.52
C PRO A 135 -18.82 -11.37 -6.03
N GLN A 136 -19.39 -12.40 -6.65
CA GLN A 136 -19.39 -12.61 -8.10
C GLN A 136 -20.10 -11.49 -8.85
N GLU A 137 -21.34 -11.16 -8.46
CA GLU A 137 -22.09 -10.09 -9.12
C GLU A 137 -21.45 -8.73 -8.85
N ALA A 138 -20.97 -8.52 -7.63
CA ALA A 138 -20.24 -7.31 -7.28
C ALA A 138 -18.98 -7.12 -8.13
N ALA A 139 -18.21 -8.20 -8.36
CA ALA A 139 -17.03 -8.20 -9.21
C ALA A 139 -17.36 -7.89 -10.67
N ARG A 140 -18.48 -8.42 -11.19
CA ARG A 140 -18.95 -8.13 -12.55
C ARG A 140 -19.28 -6.65 -12.72
N ILE A 141 -20.05 -6.07 -11.79
CA ILE A 141 -20.40 -4.65 -11.79
C ILE A 141 -19.13 -3.79 -11.65
N ALA A 142 -18.24 -4.14 -10.73
CA ALA A 142 -16.98 -3.42 -10.53
C ALA A 142 -16.08 -3.47 -11.78
N ARG A 143 -15.99 -4.60 -12.48
CA ARG A 143 -15.24 -4.72 -13.74
C ARG A 143 -15.78 -3.78 -14.82
N MET A 144 -17.10 -3.72 -14.97
CA MET A 144 -17.75 -2.77 -15.89
C MET A 144 -17.52 -1.33 -15.49
N TRP A 145 -17.66 -1.02 -14.20
CA TRP A 145 -17.41 0.30 -13.65
C TRP A 145 -15.94 0.72 -13.88
N LEU A 146 -14.97 -0.15 -13.70
CA LEU A 146 -13.57 0.14 -14.01
C LEU A 146 -13.30 0.31 -15.51
N GLY A 147 -14.18 -0.17 -16.40
CA GLY A 147 -13.98 -0.10 -17.85
C GLY A 147 -12.83 -1.00 -18.34
N LEU A 148 -12.58 -2.12 -17.66
CA LEU A 148 -11.47 -3.01 -17.98
C LEU A 148 -11.67 -3.73 -19.32
N ALA A 149 -10.65 -3.70 -20.16
CA ALA A 149 -10.59 -4.46 -21.40
C ALA A 149 -10.41 -5.97 -21.12
N ASP A 150 -10.41 -6.80 -22.17
CA ASP A 150 -10.11 -8.23 -22.04
C ASP A 150 -8.62 -8.48 -21.71
N GLU A 151 -7.74 -7.69 -22.33
CA GLU A 151 -6.30 -7.77 -22.11
C GLU A 151 -5.83 -6.71 -21.12
N ASN A 152 -5.09 -7.11 -20.10
CA ASN A 152 -4.60 -6.23 -19.04
C ASN A 152 -3.25 -6.67 -18.49
N HIS A 153 -2.54 -5.72 -17.88
CA HIS A 153 -1.42 -5.97 -16.99
C HIS A 153 -1.57 -5.12 -15.74
N PHE A 154 -0.63 -5.20 -14.81
CA PHE A 154 -0.74 -4.51 -13.53
C PHE A 154 -0.97 -3.00 -13.69
N ASP A 155 -0.22 -2.31 -14.56
CA ASP A 155 -0.37 -0.87 -14.74
C ASP A 155 -1.72 -0.48 -15.37
N THR A 156 -2.31 -1.27 -16.28
CA THR A 156 -3.67 -0.96 -16.79
C THR A 156 -4.73 -1.13 -15.72
N TYR A 157 -4.59 -2.16 -14.86
CA TYR A 157 -5.45 -2.32 -13.69
C TYR A 157 -5.33 -1.15 -12.72
N ARG A 158 -4.10 -0.73 -12.41
CA ARG A 158 -3.83 0.41 -11.54
C ARG A 158 -4.46 1.68 -12.10
N LEU A 159 -4.24 1.98 -13.38
CA LEU A 159 -4.79 3.16 -14.04
C LEU A 159 -6.32 3.16 -14.02
N ALA A 160 -6.96 2.01 -14.26
CA ALA A 160 -8.41 1.90 -14.21
C ALA A 160 -8.97 2.16 -12.80
N VAL A 161 -8.26 1.76 -11.75
CA VAL A 161 -8.64 2.03 -10.35
C VAL A 161 -8.41 3.50 -10.02
N GLU A 162 -7.28 4.07 -10.42
CA GLU A 162 -6.95 5.49 -10.21
C GLU A 162 -7.92 6.43 -10.90
N ALA A 163 -8.36 6.09 -12.12
CA ALA A 163 -9.37 6.81 -12.89
C ALA A 163 -10.78 6.81 -12.24
N ARG A 164 -10.94 6.13 -11.09
CA ARG A 164 -12.16 6.14 -10.28
C ARG A 164 -11.99 6.87 -8.94
N GLY A 165 -10.95 7.69 -8.80
CA GLY A 165 -10.74 8.52 -7.61
C GLY A 165 -10.09 7.77 -6.44
N VAL A 166 -9.48 6.61 -6.69
CA VAL A 166 -8.75 5.82 -5.69
C VAL A 166 -7.25 6.03 -5.90
N LEU A 167 -6.52 6.52 -4.90
CA LEU A 167 -5.06 6.55 -5.00
C LEU A 167 -4.50 5.14 -4.86
N VAL A 168 -3.59 4.74 -5.74
CA VAL A 168 -2.92 3.43 -5.63
C VAL A 168 -1.43 3.67 -5.46
N PHE A 169 -0.89 3.35 -4.29
CA PHE A 169 0.55 3.41 -4.02
C PHE A 169 1.17 2.02 -4.02
N ARG A 170 2.45 1.95 -4.35
CA ARG A 170 3.27 0.75 -4.18
C ARG A 170 4.33 1.01 -3.11
N SER A 171 4.74 0.00 -2.37
CA SER A 171 5.95 0.12 -1.54
C SER A 171 7.19 0.23 -2.43
N ASN A 172 8.26 0.86 -1.94
CA ASN A 172 9.53 0.84 -2.66
C ASN A 172 10.19 -0.55 -2.59
N GLY A 173 10.92 -0.94 -3.63
CA GLY A 173 11.74 -2.16 -3.68
C GLY A 173 13.15 -1.96 -3.10
N TYR A 174 13.59 -0.72 -2.89
CA TYR A 174 14.89 -0.36 -2.31
C TYR A 174 14.76 0.20 -0.88
N ASN A 175 15.89 0.31 -0.18
CA ASN A 175 15.94 0.91 1.16
C ASN A 175 15.36 2.33 1.15
N GLY A 176 14.41 2.58 2.04
CA GLY A 176 13.80 3.90 2.17
C GLY A 176 12.54 3.88 3.01
N LYS A 177 11.97 5.07 3.22
CA LYS A 177 10.82 5.28 4.09
C LYS A 177 9.50 4.68 3.53
N TRP A 178 9.47 4.32 2.25
CA TRP A 178 8.31 3.70 1.59
C TRP A 178 8.37 2.17 1.51
N GLN A 179 9.33 1.54 2.18
CA GLN A 179 9.55 0.10 2.09
C GLN A 179 8.64 -0.66 3.06
N ILE A 180 8.04 -1.75 2.56
CA ILE A 180 7.58 -2.84 3.41
C ILE A 180 8.70 -3.90 3.39
N PRO A 181 9.30 -4.27 4.54
CA PRO A 181 10.42 -5.22 4.57
C PRO A 181 10.09 -6.52 3.83
N LYS A 182 11.06 -7.09 3.11
CA LYS A 182 10.84 -8.30 2.29
C LYS A 182 10.22 -9.43 3.10
N GLN A 183 10.74 -9.66 4.30
CA GLN A 183 10.29 -10.69 5.27
C GLN A 183 8.97 -10.36 5.99
N ASN A 184 8.49 -9.12 5.90
CA ASN A 184 7.21 -8.76 6.51
C ASN A 184 6.07 -9.42 5.70
N PRO A 185 5.14 -10.14 6.34
CA PRO A 185 4.12 -10.93 5.63
C PRO A 185 3.04 -10.07 4.98
N ILE A 186 2.90 -8.80 5.35
CA ILE A 186 1.90 -7.88 4.79
C ILE A 186 2.09 -7.74 3.28
N LEU A 187 1.00 -7.88 2.54
CA LEU A 187 0.95 -7.80 1.08
C LEU A 187 0.37 -6.47 0.60
N GLY A 188 -0.56 -5.90 1.35
CA GLY A 188 -1.23 -4.65 1.04
C GLY A 188 -2.03 -4.14 2.20
N PHE A 189 -2.52 -2.91 2.06
CA PHE A 189 -3.55 -2.37 2.93
C PHE A 189 -4.33 -1.29 2.18
N THR A 190 -5.50 -0.97 2.71
CA THR A 190 -6.38 0.06 2.18
C THR A 190 -6.83 1.02 3.27
N LEU A 191 -6.91 2.30 2.93
CA LEU A 191 -7.45 3.37 3.76
C LEU A 191 -8.78 3.80 3.16
N TYR A 192 -9.87 3.42 3.81
CA TYR A 192 -11.19 3.80 3.35
C TYR A 192 -11.48 5.27 3.68
N ASP A 193 -12.00 5.96 2.69
CA ASP A 193 -12.50 7.32 2.79
C ASP A 193 -13.60 7.56 1.75
N LEU A 194 -14.53 8.45 2.05
CA LEU A 194 -15.68 8.74 1.18
C LEU A 194 -15.31 9.51 -0.09
N THR A 195 -14.21 10.25 -0.07
CA THR A 195 -13.81 11.18 -1.14
C THR A 195 -12.62 10.67 -1.94
N CYS A 196 -11.63 10.08 -1.25
CA CYS A 196 -10.37 9.67 -1.84
C CYS A 196 -9.77 8.51 -1.05
N PRO A 197 -10.25 7.28 -1.23
CA PRO A 197 -9.64 6.11 -0.61
C PRO A 197 -8.24 5.85 -1.19
N VAL A 198 -7.42 5.09 -0.47
CA VAL A 198 -6.05 4.76 -0.87
C VAL A 198 -5.81 3.28 -0.75
N ILE A 199 -5.25 2.66 -1.79
CA ILE A 199 -4.74 1.29 -1.77
C ILE A 199 -3.22 1.34 -1.76
N VAL A 200 -2.58 0.55 -0.91
CA VAL A 200 -1.12 0.39 -0.87
C VAL A 200 -0.78 -1.07 -1.12
N ILE A 201 0.13 -1.32 -2.06
CA ILE A 201 0.53 -2.67 -2.47
C ILE A 201 2.02 -2.86 -2.24
N LYS A 202 2.40 -3.96 -1.60
CA LYS A 202 3.80 -4.35 -1.49
C LYS A 202 4.37 -4.63 -2.88
N LYS A 203 5.47 -3.97 -3.23
CA LYS A 203 6.23 -4.28 -4.44
C LYS A 203 6.85 -5.66 -4.30
N LEU A 204 6.41 -6.57 -5.17
CA LEU A 204 6.92 -7.93 -5.30
C LEU A 204 7.55 -8.11 -6.69
N SER A 205 8.35 -9.16 -6.87
CA SER A 205 8.96 -9.49 -8.17
C SER A 205 7.91 -9.89 -9.23
N GLY A 206 6.75 -10.44 -8.81
CA GLY A 206 5.66 -10.79 -9.71
C GLY A 206 4.57 -9.72 -9.78
N GLU A 207 4.40 -9.09 -10.94
CA GLU A 207 3.27 -8.17 -11.21
C GLU A 207 1.89 -8.83 -11.10
N PRO A 208 1.68 -10.09 -11.56
CA PRO A 208 0.35 -10.69 -11.47
C PRO A 208 -0.13 -10.95 -10.03
N ARG A 209 0.80 -11.13 -9.08
CA ARG A 209 0.46 -11.25 -7.65
C ARG A 209 -0.01 -9.88 -7.10
N GLN A 210 0.62 -8.80 -7.55
CA GLN A 210 0.23 -7.44 -7.18
C GLN A 210 -1.12 -7.05 -7.78
N ALA A 211 -1.48 -7.56 -8.97
CA ALA A 211 -2.81 -7.35 -9.55
C ALA A 211 -3.90 -8.02 -8.69
N PHE A 212 -3.65 -9.23 -8.18
CA PHE A 212 -4.58 -9.86 -7.23
C PHE A 212 -4.71 -9.05 -5.94
N THR A 213 -3.60 -8.64 -5.32
CA THR A 213 -3.64 -7.77 -4.14
C THR A 213 -4.42 -6.48 -4.40
N LEU A 214 -4.15 -5.77 -5.51
CA LEU A 214 -4.91 -4.56 -5.88
C LEU A 214 -6.43 -4.78 -5.87
N MET A 215 -6.88 -5.86 -6.51
CA MET A 215 -8.31 -6.15 -6.63
C MET A 215 -8.91 -6.69 -5.33
N HIS A 216 -8.11 -7.34 -4.50
CA HIS A 216 -8.50 -7.76 -3.14
C HIS A 216 -8.74 -6.52 -2.26
N GLU A 217 -7.79 -5.59 -2.21
CA GLU A 217 -7.93 -4.33 -1.47
C GLU A 217 -9.11 -3.47 -1.99
N LEU A 218 -9.33 -3.48 -3.30
CA LEU A 218 -10.51 -2.85 -3.90
C LEU A 218 -11.81 -3.53 -3.44
N GLY A 219 -11.80 -4.86 -3.28
CA GLY A 219 -12.90 -5.61 -2.69
C GLY A 219 -13.25 -5.13 -1.28
N HIS A 220 -12.24 -4.89 -0.43
CA HIS A 220 -12.44 -4.31 0.90
C HIS A 220 -13.08 -2.93 0.85
N LEU A 221 -12.60 -2.05 -0.04
CA LEU A 221 -13.18 -0.71 -0.24
C LEU A 221 -14.64 -0.76 -0.69
N LEU A 222 -14.94 -1.57 -1.71
CA LEU A 222 -16.24 -1.56 -2.37
C LEU A 222 -17.29 -2.36 -1.59
N LEU A 223 -16.93 -3.54 -1.08
CA LEU A 223 -17.87 -4.39 -0.35
C LEU A 223 -18.02 -3.94 1.10
N HIS A 224 -16.92 -3.74 1.81
CA HIS A 224 -16.94 -3.60 3.26
C HIS A 224 -16.91 -2.14 3.72
N LYS A 225 -16.50 -1.20 2.85
CA LYS A 225 -16.40 0.23 3.14
C LYS A 225 -15.59 0.51 4.42
N SER A 226 -14.48 -0.20 4.55
CA SER A 226 -13.60 -0.19 5.73
C SER A 226 -12.15 -0.23 5.27
N SER A 227 -11.27 0.38 6.07
CA SER A 227 -9.83 0.12 5.96
C SER A 227 -9.55 -1.35 6.29
N SER A 228 -8.57 -1.94 5.62
CA SER A 228 -8.09 -3.32 5.84
C SER A 228 -6.57 -3.38 5.69
N ILE A 229 -5.91 -4.33 6.35
CA ILE A 229 -4.50 -4.63 6.18
C ILE A 229 -4.26 -6.14 6.18
N ASP A 230 -3.73 -6.63 5.06
CA ASP A 230 -3.80 -8.04 4.74
C ASP A 230 -2.42 -8.66 4.50
N ASP A 231 -2.22 -9.85 5.05
CA ASP A 231 -1.02 -10.66 4.86
C ASP A 231 -1.27 -11.95 4.08
N GLU A 232 -0.25 -12.81 3.99
CA GLU A 232 -0.36 -14.09 3.30
C GLU A 232 -1.39 -15.05 3.91
N HIS A 233 -1.68 -14.95 5.21
CA HIS A 233 -2.67 -15.78 5.90
C HIS A 233 -4.09 -15.31 5.60
N ASP A 234 -4.35 -14.00 5.59
CA ASP A 234 -5.67 -13.44 5.28
C ASP A 234 -6.11 -13.82 3.86
N PHE A 235 -5.17 -13.81 2.91
CA PHE A 235 -5.40 -14.23 1.53
C PHE A 235 -5.77 -15.72 1.40
N LEU A 236 -5.52 -16.54 2.44
CA LEU A 236 -5.91 -17.94 2.52
C LEU A 236 -7.18 -18.17 3.34
N SER A 237 -7.70 -17.13 3.98
CA SER A 237 -8.92 -17.22 4.77
C SER A 237 -10.12 -17.57 3.89
N HIS A 238 -10.96 -18.46 4.42
CA HIS A 238 -12.22 -18.88 3.81
C HIS A 238 -13.43 -18.39 4.61
N GLU A 239 -13.23 -17.39 5.47
CA GLU A 239 -14.26 -16.84 6.33
C GLU A 239 -14.38 -15.33 6.20
N GLY A 240 -15.58 -14.83 6.52
CA GLY A 240 -15.84 -13.40 6.67
C GLY A 240 -15.45 -12.54 5.47
N ARG A 241 -14.89 -11.36 5.79
CA ARG A 241 -14.56 -10.30 4.82
C ARG A 241 -13.48 -10.73 3.83
N GLU A 242 -12.50 -11.50 4.30
CA GLU A 242 -11.39 -11.98 3.48
C GLU A 242 -11.85 -12.94 2.39
N ARG A 243 -12.74 -13.88 2.72
CA ARG A 243 -13.33 -14.76 1.71
C ARG A 243 -14.06 -13.95 0.64
N ASP A 244 -14.84 -12.96 1.05
CA ASP A 244 -15.61 -12.14 0.13
C ASP A 244 -14.69 -11.28 -0.76
N ALA A 245 -13.62 -10.71 -0.22
CA ALA A 245 -12.60 -9.95 -0.96
C ALA A 245 -11.80 -10.84 -1.93
N ASN A 246 -11.40 -12.05 -1.49
CA ASN A 246 -10.73 -13.04 -2.34
C ASN A 246 -11.62 -13.49 -3.50
N ALA A 247 -12.89 -13.79 -3.22
CA ALA A 247 -13.87 -14.16 -4.24
C ALA A 247 -14.10 -13.00 -5.23
N PHE A 248 -14.28 -11.79 -4.72
CA PHE A 248 -14.42 -10.58 -5.54
C PHE A 248 -13.22 -10.39 -6.47
N ALA A 249 -11.99 -10.43 -5.94
CA ALA A 249 -10.78 -10.27 -6.73
C ALA A 249 -10.64 -11.35 -7.81
N GLY A 250 -10.91 -12.61 -7.46
CA GLY A 250 -10.88 -13.74 -8.38
C GLY A 250 -11.87 -13.59 -9.52
N HIS A 251 -13.14 -13.28 -9.21
CA HIS A 251 -14.19 -13.08 -10.23
C HIS A 251 -13.97 -11.84 -11.09
N LEU A 252 -13.38 -10.77 -10.52
CA LEU A 252 -13.09 -9.55 -11.26
C LEU A 252 -11.97 -9.79 -12.27
N LEU A 253 -10.90 -10.45 -11.83
CA LEU A 253 -9.72 -10.72 -12.65
C LEU A 253 -9.94 -11.84 -13.68
N VAL A 254 -10.68 -12.88 -13.33
CA VAL A 254 -11.02 -14.01 -14.21
C VAL A 254 -12.53 -14.29 -14.10
N PRO A 255 -13.34 -13.51 -14.83
CA PRO A 255 -14.78 -13.73 -14.87
C PRO A 255 -15.12 -15.04 -15.62
N ASP A 256 -16.39 -15.48 -15.52
CA ASP A 256 -16.79 -16.81 -15.99
C ASP A 256 -16.67 -16.98 -17.51
N ASP A 257 -16.88 -15.91 -18.26
CA ASP A 257 -16.68 -15.86 -19.71
C ASP A 257 -15.21 -16.06 -20.10
N PHE A 258 -14.27 -15.56 -19.30
CA PHE A 258 -12.84 -15.79 -19.48
C PHE A 258 -12.50 -17.23 -19.14
N LEU A 259 -13.03 -17.72 -18.02
CA LEU A 259 -12.84 -19.09 -17.58
C LEU A 259 -13.34 -20.08 -18.66
N ALA A 260 -14.46 -19.80 -19.32
CA ALA A 260 -15.02 -20.59 -20.41
C ALA A 260 -14.10 -20.68 -21.65
N LYS A 261 -13.20 -19.71 -21.86
CA LYS A 261 -12.20 -19.73 -22.94
C LYS A 261 -11.07 -20.74 -22.70
N ILE A 262 -10.96 -21.32 -21.49
CA ILE A 262 -9.94 -22.32 -21.15
C ILE A 262 -10.41 -23.72 -21.56
N ARG A 263 -9.59 -24.44 -22.33
CA ARG A 263 -9.89 -25.82 -22.76
C ARG A 263 -9.27 -26.84 -21.80
N ASP A 264 -10.12 -27.60 -21.11
CA ASP A 264 -9.69 -28.59 -20.11
C ASP A 264 -9.01 -29.83 -20.71
N ALA A 265 -9.37 -30.20 -21.94
CA ALA A 265 -8.80 -31.37 -22.63
C ALA A 265 -7.28 -31.29 -22.84
N GLY A 266 -6.71 -30.07 -22.85
CA GLY A 266 -5.26 -29.86 -22.99
C GLY A 266 -4.51 -29.78 -21.66
N ARG A 267 -5.17 -30.04 -20.53
CA ARG A 267 -4.55 -29.92 -19.21
C ARG A 267 -3.54 -31.03 -18.99
N PRO A 268 -2.28 -30.72 -18.64
CA PRO A 268 -1.29 -31.74 -18.34
C PRO A 268 -1.62 -32.45 -17.02
N ASN A 269 -1.12 -33.68 -16.86
CA ASN A 269 -1.22 -34.40 -15.58
C ASN A 269 -0.23 -33.86 -14.54
N ASP A 270 0.94 -33.40 -15.00
CA ASP A 270 1.94 -32.77 -14.14
C ASP A 270 1.56 -31.31 -13.82
N VAL A 271 1.43 -31.02 -12.53
CA VAL A 271 1.12 -29.67 -12.02
C VAL A 271 2.20 -28.64 -12.33
N SER A 272 3.45 -29.07 -12.55
CA SER A 272 4.56 -28.18 -12.91
C SER A 272 4.36 -27.49 -14.26
N LEU A 273 3.54 -28.09 -15.13
CA LEU A 273 3.22 -27.60 -16.47
C LEU A 273 1.95 -26.74 -16.51
N TYR A 274 1.26 -26.53 -15.38
CA TYR A 274 0.01 -25.75 -15.36
C TYR A 274 0.23 -24.29 -15.76
N ASP A 275 1.37 -23.74 -15.34
CA ASP A 275 1.76 -22.37 -15.65
C ASP A 275 2.00 -22.16 -17.16
N GLU A 276 2.53 -23.17 -17.86
CA GLU A 276 2.72 -23.18 -19.32
C GLU A 276 1.38 -23.39 -20.05
N TRP A 277 0.58 -24.36 -19.59
CA TRP A 277 -0.76 -24.63 -20.12
C TRP A 277 -1.65 -23.39 -20.11
N LEU A 278 -1.57 -22.59 -19.04
CA LEU A 278 -2.32 -21.33 -18.86
C LEU A 278 -1.57 -20.11 -19.40
N GLY A 279 -0.43 -20.28 -20.07
CA GLY A 279 0.48 -19.18 -20.43
C GLY A 279 -0.17 -18.07 -21.26
N ARG A 280 -1.05 -18.44 -22.21
CA ARG A 280 -1.78 -17.44 -23.02
C ARG A 280 -2.72 -16.60 -22.18
N GLN A 281 -3.48 -17.22 -21.29
CA GLN A 281 -4.45 -16.56 -20.42
C GLN A 281 -3.75 -15.69 -19.36
N ARG A 282 -2.68 -16.20 -18.74
CA ARG A 282 -1.86 -15.44 -17.79
C ARG A 282 -1.32 -14.15 -18.41
N LYS A 283 -0.81 -14.24 -19.64
CA LYS A 283 -0.29 -13.09 -20.38
C LYS A 283 -1.40 -12.11 -20.77
N ALA A 284 -2.50 -12.61 -21.33
CA ALA A 284 -3.62 -11.77 -21.76
C ALA A 284 -4.28 -11.06 -20.58
N TRP A 285 -4.59 -11.77 -19.50
CA TRP A 285 -5.36 -11.21 -18.39
C TRP A 285 -4.48 -10.56 -17.30
N GLY A 286 -3.16 -10.70 -17.38
CA GLY A 286 -2.23 -10.12 -16.40
C GLY A 286 -2.31 -10.77 -15.01
N VAL A 287 -2.70 -12.04 -14.93
CA VAL A 287 -2.94 -12.78 -13.68
C VAL A 287 -1.99 -13.96 -13.51
N SER A 288 -1.80 -14.40 -12.27
CA SER A 288 -0.98 -15.57 -11.99
C SER A 288 -1.73 -16.86 -12.39
N GLY A 289 -0.98 -17.94 -12.67
CA GLY A 289 -1.59 -19.25 -12.92
C GLY A 289 -2.45 -19.69 -11.73
N GLU A 290 -2.02 -19.38 -10.51
CA GLU A 290 -2.74 -19.69 -9.28
C GLU A 290 -4.14 -19.07 -9.23
N VAL A 291 -4.31 -17.80 -9.62
CA VAL A 291 -5.63 -17.14 -9.63
C VAL A 291 -6.58 -17.86 -10.59
N ILE A 292 -6.10 -18.22 -11.78
CA ILE A 292 -6.89 -18.97 -12.76
C ILE A 292 -7.23 -20.36 -12.22
N LEU A 293 -6.26 -21.07 -11.63
CA LEU A 293 -6.47 -22.40 -11.05
C LEU A 293 -7.45 -22.35 -9.88
N ARG A 294 -7.41 -21.31 -9.05
CA ARG A 294 -8.38 -21.09 -7.97
C ARG A 294 -9.78 -20.92 -8.54
N ARG A 295 -9.94 -20.12 -9.61
CA ARG A 295 -11.23 -19.95 -10.29
C ARG A 295 -11.73 -21.23 -10.97
N LEU A 296 -10.83 -22.04 -11.54
CA LEU A 296 -11.19 -23.37 -12.05
C LEU A 296 -11.63 -24.31 -10.93
N LEU A 297 -11.00 -24.25 -9.75
CA LEU A 297 -11.41 -25.01 -8.56
C LEU A 297 -12.80 -24.58 -8.08
N ASP A 298 -13.03 -23.28 -7.94
CA ASP A 298 -14.33 -22.74 -7.51
C ASP A 298 -15.46 -23.11 -8.49
N ALA A 299 -15.15 -23.22 -9.79
CA ALA A 299 -16.09 -23.67 -10.83
C ALA A 299 -16.23 -25.21 -10.95
N GLY A 300 -15.57 -25.99 -10.07
CA GLY A 300 -15.61 -27.46 -10.10
C GLY A 300 -14.84 -28.09 -11.26
N ARG A 301 -14.05 -27.32 -12.00
CA ARG A 301 -13.25 -27.76 -13.16
C ARG A 301 -11.85 -28.21 -12.79
N LEU A 302 -11.38 -27.93 -11.59
CA LEU A 302 -10.11 -28.40 -11.02
C LEU A 302 -10.41 -29.06 -9.67
N THR A 303 -9.74 -30.17 -9.34
CA THR A 303 -9.93 -30.80 -8.02
C THR A 303 -9.10 -30.10 -6.95
N GLN A 304 -9.53 -30.16 -5.69
CA GLN A 304 -8.77 -29.64 -4.56
C GLN A 304 -7.37 -30.25 -4.49
N GLY A 305 -7.23 -31.56 -4.79
CA GLY A 305 -5.94 -32.25 -4.80
C GLY A 305 -4.95 -31.67 -5.82
N GLN A 306 -5.42 -31.37 -7.04
CA GLN A 306 -4.60 -30.73 -8.07
C GLN A 306 -4.15 -29.33 -7.65
N TYR A 307 -5.07 -28.54 -7.08
CA TYR A 307 -4.77 -27.19 -6.62
C TYR A 307 -3.72 -27.20 -5.49
N THR A 308 -3.90 -28.06 -4.48
CA THR A 308 -2.96 -28.21 -3.37
C THR A 308 -1.58 -28.68 -3.87
N ALA A 309 -1.53 -29.63 -4.80
CA ALA A 309 -0.28 -30.11 -5.40
C ALA A 309 0.45 -28.99 -6.17
N TYR A 310 -0.27 -28.18 -6.95
CA TYR A 310 0.30 -27.01 -7.62
C TYR A 310 0.89 -26.02 -6.61
N ARG A 311 0.16 -25.67 -5.55
CA ARG A 311 0.64 -24.76 -4.49
C ARG A 311 1.90 -25.29 -3.81
N GLN A 312 1.95 -26.58 -3.49
CA GLN A 312 3.13 -27.24 -2.90
C GLN A 312 4.33 -27.22 -3.83
N TRP A 313 4.12 -27.45 -5.13
CA TRP A 313 5.18 -27.34 -6.14
C TRP A 313 5.69 -25.89 -6.24
N ARG A 314 4.78 -24.91 -6.35
CA ARG A 314 5.09 -23.47 -6.41
C ARG A 314 5.90 -23.00 -5.21
N ALA A 315 5.57 -23.46 -4.01
CA ALA A 315 6.27 -23.11 -2.78
C ALA A 315 7.73 -23.59 -2.74
N LYS A 316 8.09 -24.60 -3.55
CA LYS A 316 9.47 -25.11 -3.67
C LYS A 316 10.31 -24.33 -4.68
N LEU A 317 9.69 -23.52 -5.53
CA LEU A 317 10.42 -22.75 -6.53
C LEU A 317 11.14 -21.56 -5.87
N PRO A 318 12.39 -21.27 -6.26
CA PRO A 318 13.06 -20.07 -5.81
C PRO A 318 12.29 -18.84 -6.31
N ILE A 319 12.13 -17.87 -5.43
CA ILE A 319 11.59 -16.56 -5.82
C ILE A 319 12.67 -15.89 -6.67
N GLN A 320 12.43 -15.77 -7.98
CA GLN A 320 13.33 -15.03 -8.85
C GLN A 320 13.33 -13.56 -8.44
N GLU A 321 14.51 -13.07 -8.05
CA GLU A 321 14.72 -11.67 -7.72
C GLU A 321 14.93 -10.88 -9.01
N GLY A 322 14.10 -9.86 -9.22
CA GLY A 322 14.36 -8.86 -10.26
C GLY A 322 15.35 -7.83 -9.72
N GLU A 323 16.52 -7.71 -10.37
CA GLU A 323 17.40 -6.56 -10.15
C GLU A 323 16.74 -5.32 -10.75
N GLY A 324 16.37 -4.35 -9.91
CA GLY A 324 15.87 -3.08 -10.43
C GLY A 324 17.00 -2.27 -11.07
N ASN A 325 16.72 -1.68 -12.23
CA ASN A 325 17.68 -0.89 -12.97
C ASN A 325 17.71 0.57 -12.45
N ARG A 326 18.87 1.03 -11.98
CA ARG A 326 19.09 2.41 -11.48
C ARG A 326 18.95 3.50 -12.56
N GLN A 327 18.82 3.11 -13.83
CA GLN A 327 18.75 4.01 -14.98
C GLN A 327 17.43 4.81 -15.09
N TYR A 328 16.37 4.42 -14.37
CA TYR A 328 15.04 5.04 -14.46
C TYR A 328 14.56 5.74 -13.19
N ARG A 329 15.49 6.28 -12.38
CA ARG A 329 15.14 6.97 -11.12
C ARG A 329 14.14 8.13 -11.28
N HIS A 330 14.15 8.85 -12.40
CA HIS A 330 13.16 9.91 -12.64
C HIS A 330 11.72 9.38 -12.64
N ARG A 331 11.49 8.08 -12.95
CA ARG A 331 10.17 7.44 -12.95
C ARG A 331 9.79 6.81 -11.62
N GLU A 332 10.67 6.85 -10.63
CA GLU A 332 10.42 6.24 -9.31
C GLU A 332 9.13 6.77 -8.65
N PRO A 333 8.84 8.09 -8.66
CA PRO A 333 7.58 8.59 -8.10
C PRO A 333 6.34 8.06 -8.83
N MET A 334 6.40 7.86 -10.16
CA MET A 334 5.29 7.27 -10.92
C MET A 334 5.06 5.81 -10.52
N HIS A 335 6.13 5.04 -10.36
CA HIS A 335 6.01 3.67 -9.88
C HIS A 335 5.49 3.60 -8.44
N LEU A 336 5.89 4.54 -7.59
CA LEU A 336 5.51 4.59 -6.18
C LEU A 336 4.09 5.14 -5.99
N PHE A 337 3.83 6.39 -6.37
CA PHE A 337 2.60 7.13 -6.09
C PHE A 337 1.52 7.01 -7.16
N GLY A 338 1.87 6.56 -8.36
CA GLY A 338 0.91 6.39 -9.44
C GLY A 338 0.83 7.61 -10.33
N ASP A 339 0.14 7.44 -11.45
CA ASP A 339 0.06 8.47 -12.48
C ASP A 339 -0.79 9.64 -11.98
N THR A 340 -1.93 9.34 -11.34
CA THR A 340 -2.87 10.37 -10.84
C THR A 340 -2.23 11.32 -9.83
N PHE A 341 -1.53 10.77 -8.83
CA PHE A 341 -0.86 11.61 -7.82
C PHE A 341 0.26 12.45 -8.45
N VAL A 342 1.10 11.83 -9.29
CA VAL A 342 2.24 12.52 -9.90
C VAL A 342 1.77 13.64 -10.83
N ARG A 343 0.79 13.39 -11.68
CA ARG A 343 0.19 14.42 -12.55
C ARG A 343 -0.32 15.60 -11.73
N THR A 344 -1.12 15.33 -10.70
CA THR A 344 -1.64 16.39 -9.82
C THR A 344 -0.54 17.28 -9.23
N VAL A 345 0.58 16.69 -8.81
CA VAL A 345 1.74 17.47 -8.32
C VAL A 345 2.37 18.30 -9.44
N LEU A 346 2.54 17.74 -10.64
CA LEU A 346 3.11 18.44 -11.79
C LEU A 346 2.18 19.54 -12.31
N ASP A 347 0.87 19.30 -12.33
CA ASP A 347 -0.13 20.28 -12.75
C ASP A 347 -0.17 21.46 -11.78
N ALA A 348 -0.15 21.19 -10.47
CA ALA A 348 -0.03 22.24 -9.46
C ALA A 348 1.30 23.02 -9.53
N LEU A 349 2.40 22.37 -9.95
CA LEU A 349 3.69 23.03 -10.20
C LEU A 349 3.63 23.93 -11.44
N ASN A 350 3.05 23.43 -12.53
CA ASN A 350 2.89 24.14 -13.80
C ASN A 350 1.96 25.34 -13.66
N ALA A 351 0.88 25.20 -12.88
CA ALA A 351 -0.04 26.28 -12.53
C ALA A 351 0.51 27.22 -11.45
N HIS A 352 1.75 27.00 -10.97
CA HIS A 352 2.44 27.82 -9.97
C HIS A 352 1.78 27.89 -8.58
N HIS A 353 0.91 26.92 -8.24
CA HIS A 353 0.35 26.79 -6.88
C HIS A 353 1.40 26.30 -5.87
N ILE A 354 2.40 25.54 -6.35
CA ILE A 354 3.51 25.06 -5.53
C ILE A 354 4.86 25.41 -6.14
N THR A 355 5.88 25.49 -5.28
CA THR A 355 7.26 25.68 -5.72
C THR A 355 7.89 24.36 -6.13
N LEU A 356 8.96 24.44 -6.92
CA LEU A 356 9.74 23.26 -7.32
C LEU A 356 10.30 22.48 -6.12
N ALA A 357 10.62 23.17 -5.02
CA ALA A 357 11.06 22.53 -3.76
C ALA A 357 9.92 21.75 -3.07
N LYS A 358 8.69 22.28 -3.08
CA LYS A 358 7.51 21.56 -2.59
C LYS A 358 7.20 20.34 -3.46
N ALA A 359 7.19 20.50 -4.79
CA ALA A 359 6.98 19.39 -5.73
C ALA A 359 8.02 18.27 -5.53
N SER A 360 9.30 18.63 -5.40
CA SER A 360 10.38 17.68 -5.04
C SER A 360 10.06 16.95 -3.74
N THR A 361 9.62 17.65 -2.68
CA THR A 361 9.29 17.06 -1.38
C THR A 361 8.11 16.09 -1.48
N TYR A 362 7.04 16.47 -2.20
CA TYR A 362 5.86 15.63 -2.41
C TYR A 362 6.17 14.41 -3.28
N LEU A 363 7.12 14.51 -4.20
CA LEU A 363 7.60 13.40 -5.04
C LEU A 363 8.80 12.67 -4.41
N ASP A 364 8.75 12.49 -3.10
CA ASP A 364 9.73 11.75 -2.32
C ASP A 364 11.15 12.35 -2.27
N SER A 365 11.24 13.67 -2.21
CA SER A 365 12.52 14.40 -2.26
C SER A 365 13.33 14.10 -3.53
N LEU A 366 12.63 13.94 -4.67
CA LEU A 366 13.24 13.74 -5.98
C LEU A 366 14.18 14.90 -6.30
N LYS A 367 15.39 14.61 -6.79
CA LYS A 367 16.34 15.67 -7.15
C LYS A 367 15.76 16.53 -8.27
N ILE A 368 16.01 17.83 -8.21
CA ILE A 368 15.52 18.83 -9.18
C ILE A 368 15.77 18.41 -10.64
N LYS A 369 16.98 17.90 -10.94
CA LYS A 369 17.32 17.40 -12.28
C LYS A 369 16.44 16.24 -12.75
N ASP A 370 16.03 15.36 -11.83
CA ASP A 370 15.24 14.18 -12.13
C ASP A 370 13.75 14.56 -12.21
N LEU A 371 13.33 15.62 -11.49
CA LEU A 371 12.01 16.23 -11.62
C LEU A 371 11.79 16.85 -13.01
N HIS A 372 12.76 17.60 -13.54
CA HIS A 372 12.67 18.11 -14.91
C HIS A 372 12.60 17.01 -15.97
N GLN A 373 13.31 15.89 -15.77
CA GLN A 373 13.18 14.73 -16.65
C GLN A 373 11.78 14.10 -16.56
N LEU A 374 11.17 14.11 -15.39
CA LEU A 374 9.81 13.64 -15.18
C LEU A 374 8.80 14.56 -15.88
N GLU A 375 8.94 15.89 -15.76
CA GLU A 375 8.12 16.87 -16.50
C GLU A 375 8.18 16.63 -18.01
N ASN A 376 9.39 16.49 -18.57
CA ASN A 376 9.57 16.22 -19.99
C ASN A 376 8.90 14.90 -20.42
N TYR A 377 9.05 13.84 -19.61
CA TYR A 377 8.40 12.56 -19.87
C TYR A 377 6.88 12.68 -19.94
N TYR A 378 6.25 13.46 -19.04
CA TYR A 378 4.81 13.70 -19.05
C TYR A 378 4.36 14.65 -20.18
N ALA A 379 5.22 15.58 -20.60
CA ALA A 379 5.00 16.45 -21.75
C ALA A 379 5.20 15.73 -23.11
N GLY A 380 5.73 14.51 -23.11
CA GLY A 380 6.04 13.76 -24.33
C GLY A 380 7.28 14.26 -25.08
N LEU A 381 8.20 14.93 -24.37
CA LEU A 381 9.43 15.55 -24.90
C LEU A 381 10.69 14.68 -24.73
#